data_AF-A0A7S0LZ23-F1
#
_entry.id   AF-A0A7S0LZ23-F1
#
_cell.length_a   1.000
_cell.length_b   1.000
_cell.length_c   1.000
_cell.angle_alpha   90.00
_cell.angle_beta   90.00
_cell.angle_gamma   90.00
#
_symmetry.space_group_name_H-M   'P 1'
#
loop_
_entity.id
_entity.type
_entity.pdbx_description
1 polymer ?
#
loop_
_entity_poly.entity_id
_entity_poly.type
_entity_poly.pdbx_seq_one_letter_code
_entity_poly.pdbx_strand_id
1 'polypeptide(L)'
;AGLKILGNFKTMMKKPIWDRPVVPHKMSSDFGDAILQPEERKKDNPAPDAFFYDYPRLCFHADASWHASLTDLYYEYLPEDSDSFRLLDMMSSWVSHLPTNRTYSRVDGIGLNREELAKNPQLDFFSVRDLNADPALPFPDGAFDAVVCALSVQYLMYPER
;
A
#
# COMPACT_ATOMS: atom_id res chain seq x y z
N ALA A 1 -23.39 3.37 -9.33
CA ALA A 1 -22.79 3.95 -8.11
C ALA A 1 -21.63 3.03 -7.76
N GLY A 2 -20.38 3.34 -8.12
CA GLY A 2 -19.52 4.18 -7.29
C GLY A 2 -18.91 3.35 -6.15
N LEU A 3 -18.04 2.39 -6.48
CA LEU A 3 -17.35 1.51 -5.54
C LEU A 3 -16.59 2.35 -4.51
N LYS A 4 -17.03 2.35 -3.25
CA LYS A 4 -16.33 2.97 -2.12
C LYS A 4 -15.51 1.90 -1.41
N ILE A 5 -14.29 1.65 -1.88
CA ILE A 5 -13.24 0.98 -1.07
C ILE A 5 -12.59 2.03 -0.15
N LEU A 6 -13.39 2.69 0.69
CA LEU A 6 -13.06 4.04 1.16
C LEU A 6 -13.59 4.34 2.56
N GLY A 7 -13.38 3.41 3.51
CA GLY A 7 -13.65 3.64 4.93
C GLY A 7 -12.59 4.53 5.56
N ASN A 8 -11.33 4.07 5.60
CA ASN A 8 -10.27 4.77 6.35
C ASN A 8 -9.09 5.29 5.52
N PHE A 9 -8.81 4.77 4.31
CA PHE A 9 -7.70 5.29 3.48
C PHE A 9 -7.89 6.76 3.07
N LYS A 10 -9.14 7.21 2.98
CA LYS A 10 -9.48 8.52 2.44
C LYS A 10 -9.12 9.68 3.36
N THR A 11 -9.18 9.46 4.67
CA THR A 11 -9.01 10.53 5.65
C THR A 11 -7.55 10.95 5.81
N MET A 12 -6.61 10.05 5.49
CA MET A 12 -5.17 10.31 5.59
C MET A 12 -4.58 11.12 4.42
N MET A 13 -5.33 11.31 3.34
CA MET A 13 -4.87 12.00 2.14
C MET A 13 -5.24 13.49 2.17
N LYS A 14 -4.29 14.39 1.86
CA LYS A 14 -4.56 15.83 1.79
C LYS A 14 -5.50 16.23 0.65
N LYS A 15 -5.45 15.54 -0.50
CA LYS A 15 -6.34 15.72 -1.66
C LYS A 15 -6.46 14.40 -2.45
N PRO A 16 -7.62 14.08 -3.03
CA PRO A 16 -7.76 12.91 -3.90
C PRO A 16 -6.99 13.12 -5.22
N ILE A 17 -6.02 12.26 -5.52
CA ILE A 17 -5.37 12.19 -6.85
C ILE A 17 -6.32 11.70 -7.96
N TRP A 18 -7.53 11.27 -7.58
CA TRP A 18 -8.56 10.65 -8.42
C TRP A 18 -9.31 11.63 -9.35
N ASP A 19 -9.08 12.93 -9.25
CA ASP A 19 -9.73 13.93 -10.12
C ASP A 19 -9.07 14.04 -11.52
N ARG A 20 -7.96 13.34 -11.75
CA ARG A 20 -7.44 13.11 -13.11
C ARG A 20 -8.36 12.09 -13.82
N PRO A 21 -8.77 12.32 -15.08
CA PRO A 21 -9.68 11.42 -15.79
C PRO A 21 -9.01 10.05 -16.00
N VAL A 22 -9.32 9.10 -15.13
CA VAL A 22 -9.05 7.68 -15.38
C VAL A 22 -10.06 7.23 -16.43
N VAL A 23 -9.60 6.72 -17.57
CA VAL A 23 -10.50 6.05 -18.52
C VAL A 23 -11.05 4.81 -17.80
N PRO A 24 -12.34 4.76 -17.43
CA PRO A 24 -12.84 3.61 -16.69
C PRO A 24 -12.85 2.44 -17.65
N HIS A 25 -11.99 1.44 -17.44
CA HIS A 25 -12.34 0.13 -17.95
C HIS A 25 -13.65 -0.27 -17.25
N LYS A 26 -14.71 -0.45 -18.06
CA LYS A 26 -15.99 -0.98 -17.58
C LYS A 26 -15.71 -2.31 -16.90
N MET A 27 -15.63 -2.31 -15.58
CA MET A 27 -15.79 -3.52 -14.79
C MET A 27 -17.19 -4.04 -15.12
N SER A 28 -17.32 -5.32 -15.52
CA SER A 28 -18.64 -5.89 -15.73
C SER A 28 -19.44 -5.79 -14.43
N SER A 29 -20.72 -5.44 -14.54
CA SER A 29 -21.67 -5.27 -13.44
C SER A 29 -22.06 -6.57 -12.74
N ASP A 30 -21.35 -7.67 -13.03
CA ASP A 30 -21.76 -9.03 -12.67
C ASP A 30 -21.23 -9.45 -11.29
N PHE A 31 -20.28 -8.69 -10.73
CA PHE A 31 -19.93 -8.76 -9.32
C PHE A 31 -20.67 -7.64 -8.59
N GLY A 32 -21.74 -7.99 -7.85
CA GLY A 32 -22.44 -7.01 -7.02
C GLY A 32 -21.51 -6.37 -5.99
N ASP A 33 -22.01 -5.36 -5.26
CA ASP A 33 -21.32 -4.70 -4.13
C ASP A 33 -21.06 -5.64 -2.92
N ALA A 34 -20.96 -6.95 -3.16
CA ALA A 34 -20.80 -7.98 -2.16
C ALA A 34 -19.39 -7.93 -1.59
N ILE A 35 -19.29 -7.40 -0.37
CA ILE A 35 -18.13 -7.56 0.48
C ILE A 35 -18.17 -8.97 1.10
N LEU A 36 -17.02 -9.64 1.16
CA LEU A 36 -16.88 -10.98 1.77
C LEU A 36 -17.46 -11.01 3.19
N GLN A 37 -18.20 -12.08 3.50
CA GLN A 37 -18.64 -12.39 4.85
C GLN A 37 -17.45 -12.79 5.75
N PRO A 38 -17.55 -12.68 7.08
CA PRO A 38 -16.46 -13.04 8.00
C PRO A 38 -15.88 -14.45 7.77
N GLU A 39 -16.73 -15.41 7.40
CA GLU A 39 -16.35 -16.79 7.14
C GLU A 39 -15.51 -16.95 5.86
N GLU A 40 -15.74 -16.10 4.87
CA GLU A 40 -15.05 -16.09 3.57
C GLU A 40 -13.69 -15.37 3.63
N ARG A 41 -13.39 -14.69 4.74
CA ARG A 41 -12.14 -13.96 4.98
C ARG A 41 -11.09 -14.78 5.71
N LYS A 42 -11.44 -15.99 6.15
CA LYS A 42 -10.54 -16.84 6.93
C LYS A 42 -9.31 -17.20 6.10
N LYS A 43 -8.14 -17.01 6.70
CA LYS A 43 -6.87 -17.49 6.14
C LYS A 43 -6.84 -19.01 6.18
N ASP A 44 -6.23 -19.62 5.17
CA ASP A 44 -5.94 -21.06 5.17
C ASP A 44 -5.08 -21.45 6.38
N ASN A 45 -4.16 -20.56 6.76
CA ASN A 45 -3.38 -20.68 7.99
C ASN A 45 -3.86 -19.65 9.02
N PRO A 46 -4.46 -20.07 10.16
CA PRO A 46 -4.95 -19.16 11.20
C PRO A 46 -3.85 -18.65 12.15
N ALA A 47 -2.59 -19.08 11.98
CA ALA A 47 -1.49 -18.61 12.82
C ALA A 47 -1.30 -17.08 12.70
N PRO A 48 -0.88 -16.40 13.79
CA PRO A 48 -0.51 -14.99 13.74
C PRO A 48 0.48 -14.68 12.62
N ASP A 49 0.26 -13.55 11.95
CA ASP A 49 1.08 -13.16 10.79
C ASP A 49 2.55 -12.95 11.15
N ALA A 50 2.79 -12.48 12.37
CA ALA A 50 4.14 -12.35 12.93
C ALA A 50 5.00 -13.61 12.76
N PHE A 51 4.41 -14.82 12.80
CA PHE A 51 5.16 -16.06 12.55
C PHE A 51 5.57 -16.22 11.09
N PHE A 52 4.72 -15.82 10.15
CA PHE A 52 5.06 -15.85 8.73
C PHE A 52 6.12 -14.81 8.39
N TYR A 53 6.12 -13.65 9.07
CA TYR A 53 7.03 -12.54 8.82
C TYR A 53 8.24 -12.49 9.78
N ASP A 54 8.48 -13.54 10.59
CA ASP A 54 9.61 -13.59 11.52
C ASP A 54 10.98 -13.67 10.80
N TYR A 55 10.99 -14.28 9.60
CA TYR A 55 12.18 -14.34 8.75
C TYR A 55 12.09 -13.36 7.58
N PRO A 56 13.14 -12.55 7.34
CA PRO A 56 13.14 -11.58 6.25
C PRO A 56 13.21 -12.26 4.88
N ARG A 57 12.47 -11.73 3.93
CA ARG A 57 12.44 -12.13 2.52
C ARG A 57 13.01 -11.02 1.66
N LEU A 58 14.32 -10.97 1.58
CA LEU A 58 15.06 -10.02 0.75
C LEU A 58 15.15 -10.50 -0.70
N CYS A 59 13.99 -10.77 -1.30
CA CYS A 59 13.85 -11.19 -2.67
C CYS A 59 12.75 -10.39 -3.37
N PHE A 60 12.71 -10.52 -4.69
CA PHE A 60 11.62 -9.99 -5.49
C PHE A 60 10.53 -11.06 -5.63
N HIS A 61 9.27 -10.67 -5.39
CA HIS A 61 8.11 -11.55 -5.49
C HIS A 61 7.48 -11.58 -6.90
N ALA A 62 7.90 -10.68 -7.78
CA ALA A 62 7.51 -10.63 -9.18
C ALA A 62 8.76 -10.56 -10.07
N ASP A 63 8.57 -10.68 -11.39
CA ASP A 63 9.67 -10.55 -12.34
C ASP A 63 10.11 -9.08 -12.54
N ALA A 64 11.27 -8.91 -13.15
CA ALA A 64 11.85 -7.58 -13.39
C ALA A 64 10.97 -6.70 -14.29
N SER A 65 10.23 -7.27 -15.24
CA SER A 65 9.35 -6.49 -16.12
C SER A 65 8.15 -5.93 -15.34
N TRP A 66 7.59 -6.70 -14.42
CA TRP A 66 6.54 -6.23 -13.53
C TRP A 66 7.01 -5.06 -12.66
N HIS A 67 8.21 -5.16 -12.09
CA HIS A 67 8.79 -4.08 -11.27
C HIS A 67 9.05 -2.81 -12.08
N ALA A 68 9.53 -2.94 -13.32
CA ALA A 68 9.72 -1.81 -14.23
C ALA A 68 8.37 -1.12 -14.53
N SER A 69 7.35 -1.90 -14.89
CA SER A 69 6.01 -1.34 -15.16
C SER A 69 5.38 -0.65 -13.94
N LEU A 70 5.57 -1.19 -12.73
CA LEU A 70 5.10 -0.53 -11.52
C LEU A 70 5.86 0.79 -11.27
N THR A 71 7.17 0.80 -11.49
CA THR A 71 8.00 1.99 -11.32
C THR A 71 7.56 3.09 -12.32
N ASP A 72 7.31 2.72 -13.57
CA ASP A 72 6.81 3.62 -14.60
C ASP A 72 5.42 4.17 -14.24
N LEU A 73 4.54 3.32 -13.70
CA LEU A 73 3.24 3.74 -13.21
C LEU A 73 3.38 4.77 -12.07
N TYR A 74 4.25 4.52 -11.08
CA TYR A 74 4.51 5.49 -10.03
C TYR A 74 5.11 6.78 -10.58
N TYR A 75 5.97 6.72 -11.60
CA TYR A 75 6.50 7.89 -12.27
C TYR A 75 5.41 8.72 -12.97
N GLU A 76 4.42 8.08 -13.59
CA GLU A 76 3.33 8.77 -14.29
C GLU A 76 2.35 9.46 -13.30
N TYR A 77 2.01 8.77 -12.21
CA TYR A 77 0.92 9.21 -11.33
C TYR A 77 1.38 10.04 -10.13
N LEU A 78 2.58 9.78 -9.59
CA LEU A 78 3.12 10.60 -8.52
C LEU A 78 3.69 11.90 -9.13
N PRO A 79 3.38 13.08 -8.56
CA PRO A 79 3.88 14.33 -9.09
C PRO A 79 5.39 14.45 -8.91
N GLU A 80 6.00 15.24 -9.78
CA GLU A 80 7.42 15.61 -9.70
C GLU A 80 7.70 16.63 -8.59
N ASP A 81 6.67 17.32 -8.09
CA ASP A 81 6.76 18.34 -7.03
C ASP A 81 7.15 17.71 -5.69
N SER A 82 8.45 17.46 -5.54
CA SER A 82 9.06 16.62 -4.52
C SER A 82 9.27 17.31 -3.19
N ASP A 83 9.39 18.63 -3.15
CA ASP A 83 9.84 19.38 -1.97
C ASP A 83 8.85 19.36 -0.80
N SER A 84 7.57 19.09 -1.06
CA SER A 84 6.52 19.02 -0.03
C SER A 84 5.68 17.75 -0.05
N PHE A 85 5.93 16.86 -1.01
CA PHE A 85 5.12 15.67 -1.23
C PHE A 85 5.51 14.53 -0.31
N ARG A 86 4.56 14.06 0.49
CA ARG A 86 4.76 13.01 1.50
C ARG A 86 4.03 11.73 1.09
N LEU A 87 4.75 10.61 1.09
CA LEU A 87 4.25 9.29 0.70
C LEU A 87 4.16 8.35 1.90
N LEU A 88 3.13 7.50 1.87
CA LEU A 88 3.05 6.31 2.71
C LEU A 88 3.14 5.07 1.81
N ASP A 89 4.14 4.23 2.03
CA ASP A 89 4.24 2.89 1.45
C ASP A 89 3.61 1.87 2.42
N MET A 90 2.41 1.41 2.06
CA MET A 90 1.63 0.48 2.86
C MET A 90 1.97 -0.96 2.54
N MET A 91 2.15 -1.73 3.61
CA MET A 91 2.58 -3.13 3.55
C MET A 91 3.91 -3.26 2.78
N SER A 92 4.79 -2.29 3.06
CA SER A 92 6.15 -2.13 2.56
C SER A 92 7.07 -3.28 3.01
N SER A 93 8.12 -3.47 2.23
CA SER A 93 9.24 -4.37 2.52
C SER A 93 10.57 -3.64 2.25
N TRP A 94 11.60 -4.34 1.76
CA TRP A 94 12.94 -3.82 1.48
C TRP A 94 13.04 -3.03 0.16
N VAL A 95 11.97 -2.96 -0.64
CA VAL A 95 11.87 -2.16 -1.88
C VAL A 95 10.48 -1.54 -1.96
N SER A 96 10.40 -0.22 -2.22
CA SER A 96 9.14 0.52 -2.41
C SER A 96 8.72 0.69 -3.87
N HIS A 97 9.61 0.32 -4.82
CA HIS A 97 9.40 0.45 -6.27
C HIS A 97 9.20 1.90 -6.75
N LEU A 98 9.55 2.90 -5.92
CA LEU A 98 9.49 4.29 -6.31
C LEU A 98 10.57 4.61 -7.37
N PRO A 99 10.33 5.56 -8.29
CA PRO A 99 11.34 5.97 -9.27
C PRO A 99 12.63 6.46 -8.59
N THR A 100 13.77 5.94 -9.01
CA THR A 100 15.08 6.27 -8.42
C THR A 100 15.61 7.64 -8.83
N ASN A 101 15.05 8.24 -9.88
CA ASN A 101 15.38 9.57 -10.37
C ASN A 101 14.48 10.68 -9.79
N ARG A 102 13.71 10.37 -8.73
CA ARG A 102 12.88 11.34 -8.01
C ARG A 102 13.14 11.26 -6.53
N THR A 103 13.03 12.40 -5.88
CA THR A 103 13.00 12.49 -4.42
C THR A 103 11.58 12.85 -4.00
N TYR A 104 11.27 12.61 -2.73
CA TYR A 104 10.05 13.09 -2.09
C TYR A 104 10.46 13.70 -0.75
N SER A 105 9.66 14.63 -0.24
CA SER A 105 9.97 15.30 1.02
C SER A 105 10.02 14.33 2.20
N ARG A 106 9.23 13.26 2.12
CA ARG A 106 9.19 12.17 3.10
C ARG A 106 8.51 10.93 2.55
N VAL A 107 9.07 9.76 2.79
CA VAL A 107 8.48 8.44 2.51
C VAL A 107 8.46 7.63 3.80
N ASP A 108 7.26 7.37 4.33
CA ASP A 108 7.08 6.51 5.49
C ASP A 108 6.60 5.12 5.06
N GLY A 109 7.08 4.06 5.69
CA GLY A 109 6.66 2.69 5.39
C GLY A 109 5.94 2.03 6.57
N ILE A 110 4.93 1.21 6.29
CA ILE A 110 4.38 0.25 7.25
C ILE A 110 4.57 -1.15 6.70
N GLY A 111 5.14 -2.06 7.49
CA GLY A 111 5.26 -3.47 7.11
C GLY A 111 5.31 -4.40 8.32
N LEU A 112 5.56 -5.67 8.08
CA LEU A 112 5.53 -6.71 9.11
C LEU A 112 6.92 -7.19 9.55
N ASN A 113 7.93 -7.05 8.70
CA ASN A 113 9.30 -7.45 9.01
C ASN A 113 10.20 -6.24 9.21
N ARG A 114 10.79 -6.11 10.40
CA ARG A 114 11.69 -4.99 10.75
C ARG A 114 12.94 -4.93 9.89
N GLU A 115 13.54 -6.07 9.57
CA GLU A 115 14.80 -6.15 8.85
C GLU A 115 14.62 -5.78 7.38
N GLU A 116 13.53 -6.21 6.74
CA GLU A 116 13.15 -5.78 5.41
C GLU A 116 12.99 -4.26 5.34
N LEU A 117 12.17 -3.68 6.24
CA LEU A 117 11.93 -2.23 6.27
C LEU A 117 13.21 -1.44 6.51
N ALA A 118 14.09 -1.90 7.42
CA ALA A 118 15.37 -1.26 7.69
C ALA A 118 16.36 -1.31 6.52
N LYS A 119 16.17 -2.25 5.57
CA LYS A 119 16.98 -2.39 4.36
C LYS A 119 16.41 -1.62 3.17
N ASN A 120 15.25 -0.99 3.30
CA ASN A 120 14.66 -0.19 2.23
C ASN A 120 15.31 1.19 2.16
N PRO A 121 16.09 1.48 1.09
CA PRO A 121 16.78 2.77 0.98
C PRO A 121 15.85 3.93 0.61
N GLN A 122 14.59 3.64 0.27
CA GLN A 122 13.61 4.63 -0.18
C GLN A 122 12.70 5.11 0.96
N LEU A 123 12.85 4.58 2.18
CA LEU A 123 12.08 4.99 3.36
C LEU A 123 12.89 5.96 4.24
N ASP A 124 12.26 7.04 4.68
CA ASP A 124 12.79 7.94 5.71
C ASP A 124 12.44 7.46 7.13
N PHE A 125 11.29 6.79 7.27
CA PHE A 125 10.82 6.21 8.52
C PHE A 125 10.01 4.95 8.26
N PHE A 126 9.97 4.03 9.23
CA PHE A 126 9.08 2.88 9.15
C PHE A 126 8.48 2.48 10.49
N SER A 127 7.31 1.82 10.42
CA SER A 127 6.66 1.19 11.56
C SER A 127 6.37 -0.29 11.27
N VAL A 128 6.63 -1.15 12.26
CA VAL A 128 6.26 -2.57 12.19
C VAL A 128 4.85 -2.71 12.74
N ARG A 129 3.87 -3.01 11.87
CA ARG A 129 2.45 -3.13 12.23
C ARG A 129 1.78 -4.25 11.46
N ASP A 130 1.04 -5.07 12.21
CA ASP A 130 0.12 -6.05 11.69
C ASP A 130 -1.27 -5.43 11.62
N LEU A 131 -1.71 -5.10 10.39
CA LEU A 131 -3.00 -4.47 10.15
C LEU A 131 -4.19 -5.43 10.26
N ASN A 132 -3.94 -6.75 10.29
CA ASN A 132 -4.97 -7.73 10.63
C ASN A 132 -5.20 -7.81 12.15
N ALA A 133 -4.15 -7.58 12.95
CA ALA A 133 -4.23 -7.55 14.41
C ALA A 133 -4.72 -6.18 14.94
N ASP A 134 -4.19 -5.09 14.40
CA ASP A 134 -4.55 -3.71 14.74
C ASP A 134 -4.65 -2.87 13.46
N PRO A 135 -5.86 -2.63 12.94
CA PRO A 135 -6.05 -1.90 11.68
C PRO A 135 -5.78 -0.39 11.81
N ALA A 136 -5.52 0.12 13.03
CA ALA A 136 -5.29 1.53 13.23
C ALA A 136 -3.94 1.98 12.66
N LEU A 137 -3.98 3.00 11.80
CA LEU A 137 -2.77 3.62 11.27
C LEU A 137 -2.24 4.68 12.24
N PRO A 138 -0.94 4.68 12.59
CA PRO A 138 -0.35 5.56 13.60
C PRO A 138 -0.08 6.98 13.07
N PHE A 139 -0.90 7.47 12.14
CA PHE A 139 -0.71 8.77 11.52
C PHE A 139 -2.00 9.60 11.56
N PRO A 140 -1.89 10.93 11.69
CA PRO A 140 -3.05 11.79 11.65
C PRO A 140 -3.67 11.82 10.25
N ASP A 141 -4.95 12.19 10.19
CA ASP A 141 -5.64 12.51 8.94
C ASP A 141 -4.89 13.61 8.17
N GLY A 142 -4.86 13.50 6.84
CA GLY A 142 -4.12 14.40 5.96
C GLY A 142 -2.59 14.38 6.12
N ALA A 143 -2.00 13.36 6.75
CA ALA A 143 -0.54 13.26 6.92
C ALA A 143 0.22 13.12 5.60
N PHE A 144 -0.40 12.51 4.59
CA PHE A 144 0.26 12.13 3.34
C PHE A 144 -0.47 12.70 2.12
N ASP A 145 0.27 12.88 1.04
CA ASP A 145 -0.24 13.37 -0.24
C ASP A 145 -0.62 12.20 -1.16
N ALA A 146 0.06 11.06 -1.01
CA ALA A 146 -0.32 9.80 -1.64
C ALA A 146 0.03 8.58 -0.78
N VAL A 147 -0.65 7.48 -1.07
CA VAL A 147 -0.43 6.17 -0.46
C VAL A 147 -0.20 5.17 -1.60
N VAL A 148 0.86 4.38 -1.49
CA VAL A 148 1.15 3.28 -2.41
C VAL A 148 1.06 1.95 -1.66
N CYS A 149 0.74 0.88 -2.37
CA CYS A 149 0.67 -0.48 -1.84
C CYS A 149 0.93 -1.44 -3.00
N ALA A 150 2.03 -2.20 -2.92
CA ALA A 150 2.42 -3.15 -3.96
C ALA A 150 2.51 -4.56 -3.37
N LEU A 151 1.99 -5.56 -4.11
CA LEU A 151 2.15 -7.00 -3.83
C LEU A 151 1.69 -7.48 -2.44
N SER A 152 0.86 -6.71 -1.74
CA SER A 152 0.55 -7.01 -0.34
C SER A 152 -0.93 -6.88 0.07
N VAL A 153 -1.80 -6.24 -0.73
CA VAL A 153 -3.21 -6.03 -0.33
C VAL A 153 -3.97 -7.33 -0.05
N GLN A 154 -3.60 -8.41 -0.74
CA GLN A 154 -4.22 -9.73 -0.61
C GLN A 154 -4.06 -10.38 0.77
N TYR A 155 -3.16 -9.85 1.60
CA TYR A 155 -2.92 -10.32 2.96
C TYR A 155 -3.97 -9.79 3.97
N LEU A 156 -4.65 -8.67 3.67
CA LEU A 156 -5.61 -8.05 4.58
C LEU A 156 -6.92 -8.83 4.62
N MET A 157 -7.39 -9.15 5.84
CA MET A 157 -8.70 -9.76 6.05
C MET A 157 -9.84 -8.75 5.92
N TYR A 158 -9.59 -7.48 6.23
CA TYR A 158 -10.57 -6.38 6.18
C TYR A 158 -10.01 -5.12 5.50
N PRO A 159 -9.66 -5.18 4.21
CA PRO A 159 -9.05 -4.05 3.49
C PRO A 159 -9.97 -2.83 3.38
N GLU A 160 -11.28 -2.98 3.55
CA GLU A 160 -12.22 -1.87 3.48
C GLU A 160 -12.30 -1.00 4.75
N ARG A 161 -11.69 -1.48 5.84
CA ARG A 161 -11.71 -0.84 7.16
C ARG A 161 -10.58 0.16 7.36
#